data_AF-A0AA88RNX5-F1
#
_entry.id   AF-A0AA88RNX5-F1
#
_cell.length_a   1.000
_cell.length_b   1.000
_cell.length_c   1.000
_cell.angle_alpha   90.00
_cell.angle_beta   90.00
_cell.angle_gamma   90.00
#
_symmetry.space_group_name_H-M   'P 1'
#
loop_
_entity.id
_entity.type
_entity.pdbx_description
1 polymer ?
#
loop_
_entity_poly.entity_id
_entity_poly.type
_entity_poly.pdbx_seq_one_letter_code
_entity_poly.pdbx_strand_id
1 'polypeptide(L)'
;AKNRHSNGQGRWPVKSAKFILDLHKNAESNAEVKGLDVDTRYVSHIQVNQAQKQRRRTYLAHGRINPSMASPCHIELILSGKEEPVRKEPESQMTSSKPRSLRSGASS
;
A
#
# COMPACT_ATOMS: atom_id res chain seq x y z
N ALA A 1 21.96 4.62 -10.90
CA ALA A 1 20.49 4.75 -10.95
C ALA A 1 19.89 3.75 -11.96
N LYS A 2 19.84 2.47 -11.60
CA LYS A 2 19.39 1.38 -12.49
C LYS A 2 18.24 0.64 -11.79
N ASN A 3 17.02 1.14 -12.01
CA ASN A 3 15.72 0.45 -11.82
C ASN A 3 14.58 1.44 -12.09
N ARG A 4 14.67 2.19 -13.20
CA ARG A 4 13.49 2.91 -13.70
C ARG A 4 12.78 1.91 -14.60
N HIS A 5 11.67 1.34 -14.12
CA HIS A 5 10.70 0.75 -15.02
C HIS A 5 10.39 1.81 -16.09
N SER A 6 10.68 1.52 -17.35
CA SER A 6 10.51 2.48 -18.45
C SER A 6 9.02 2.64 -18.72
N ASN A 7 8.36 3.47 -17.92
CA ASN A 7 7.01 3.94 -18.17
C ASN A 7 7.11 5.33 -18.80
N GLY A 8 6.60 5.49 -20.03
CA GLY A 8 6.65 6.75 -20.78
C GLY A 8 5.77 7.87 -20.19
N GLN A 9 4.89 7.55 -19.24
CA GLN A 9 4.01 8.50 -18.57
C GLN A 9 4.54 8.81 -17.15
N GLY A 10 4.92 10.06 -16.91
CA GLY A 10 5.41 10.51 -15.60
C GLY A 10 5.31 12.02 -15.43
N ARG A 11 5.09 12.47 -14.19
CA ARG A 11 5.09 13.89 -13.79
C ARG A 11 5.76 14.04 -12.43
N TRP A 12 6.05 15.29 -12.06
CA TRP A 12 6.64 15.66 -10.77
C TRP A 12 5.67 16.51 -9.94
N PRO A 13 4.64 15.91 -9.31
CA PRO A 13 3.63 16.65 -8.57
C PRO A 13 4.20 17.17 -7.24
N VAL A 14 4.83 18.35 -7.30
CA VAL A 14 5.55 18.97 -6.17
C VAL A 14 4.68 19.09 -4.92
N LYS A 15 3.41 19.48 -5.07
CA LYS A 15 2.50 19.65 -3.92
C LYS A 15 2.25 18.34 -3.18
N SER A 16 1.92 17.26 -3.89
CA SER A 16 1.65 15.96 -3.28
C SER A 16 2.91 15.36 -2.66
N ALA A 17 4.07 15.50 -3.32
CA ALA A 17 5.34 15.02 -2.79
C ALA A 17 5.70 15.69 -1.45
N LYS A 18 5.44 17.00 -1.31
CA LYS A 18 5.65 17.72 -0.04
C LYS A 18 4.81 17.14 1.10
N PHE A 19 3.51 16.92 0.89
CA PHE A 19 2.64 16.35 1.92
C PHE A 19 3.06 14.93 2.36
N ILE A 20 3.52 14.10 1.42
CA ILE A 20 4.03 12.76 1.75
C ILE A 20 5.34 12.87 2.54
N LEU A 21 6.23 13.79 2.17
CA LEU A 21 7.48 14.02 2.89
C LEU A 21 7.25 14.49 4.33
N ASP A 22 6.29 15.42 4.52
CA ASP A 22 5.93 15.90 5.85
C ASP A 22 5.32 14.78 6.70
N LEU A 23 4.48 13.93 6.12
CA LEU A 23 3.93 12.75 6.78
C LEU A 23 5.02 11.73 7.15
N HIS A 24 6.03 11.55 6.30
CA HIS A 24 7.15 10.66 6.56
C HIS A 24 8.00 11.12 7.75
N LYS A 25 8.35 12.41 7.81
CA LYS A 25 9.05 13.00 8.96
C LYS A 25 8.28 12.86 10.26
N ASN A 26 6.96 13.02 10.19
CA ASN A 26 6.09 12.78 11.34
C ASN A 26 6.13 11.30 11.77
N ALA A 27 6.14 10.37 10.81
CA ALA A 27 6.25 8.94 11.10
C ALA A 27 7.61 8.55 11.70
N GLU A 28 8.71 9.17 11.25
CA GLU A 28 10.05 9.04 11.85
C GLU A 28 10.04 9.49 13.32
N SER A 29 9.51 10.69 13.60
CA SER A 29 9.40 11.20 14.97
C SER A 29 8.54 10.28 15.85
N ASN A 30 7.45 9.72 15.32
CA ASN A 30 6.65 8.74 16.04
C ASN A 30 7.40 7.42 16.31
N ALA A 31 8.33 7.02 15.45
CA ALA A 31 9.18 5.85 15.67
C ALA A 31 10.22 6.11 16.77
N GLU A 32 10.86 7.28 16.77
CA GLU A 32 11.80 7.72 17.81
C GLU A 32 11.14 7.76 19.19
N VAL A 33 9.94 8.35 19.28
CA VAL A 33 9.16 8.42 20.54
C VAL A 33 8.81 7.02 21.05
N LYS A 34 8.62 6.04 20.15
CA LYS A 34 8.37 4.64 20.51
C LYS A 34 9.66 3.85 20.80
N GLY A 35 10.84 4.46 20.74
CA GLY A 35 12.13 3.80 20.94
C GLY A 35 12.46 2.79 19.83
N LEU A 36 11.87 2.96 18.65
CA LEU A 36 12.10 2.11 17.49
C LEU A 36 13.27 2.69 16.68
N ASP A 37 14.20 1.83 16.26
CA ASP A 37 15.32 2.23 15.41
C ASP A 37 14.86 2.63 14.00
N VAL A 38 14.98 3.92 13.68
CA VAL A 38 14.45 4.55 12.47
C VAL A 38 15.09 3.98 11.19
N ASP A 39 16.38 3.61 11.25
CA ASP A 39 17.15 3.18 10.08
C ASP A 39 16.71 1.81 9.54
N THR A 40 16.15 0.96 10.40
CA THR A 40 15.68 -0.38 10.03
C THR A 40 14.21 -0.43 9.61
N ARG A 41 13.44 0.63 9.86
CA ARG A 41 12.01 0.66 9.51
C ARG A 41 11.84 0.97 8.03
N TYR A 42 10.83 0.36 7.44
CA TYR A 42 10.43 0.62 6.06
C TYR A 42 8.92 0.83 5.99
N VAL A 43 8.49 1.47 4.91
CA VAL A 43 7.05 1.66 4.64
C VAL A 43 6.46 0.32 4.19
N SER A 44 5.64 -0.29 5.04
CA SER A 44 4.94 -1.54 4.73
C SER A 44 3.60 -1.30 4.03
N HIS A 45 2.92 -0.20 4.38
CA HIS A 45 1.63 0.14 3.81
C HIS A 45 1.48 1.65 3.62
N ILE A 46 0.95 2.03 2.45
CA ILE A 46 0.43 3.38 2.18
C ILE A 46 -0.95 3.23 1.55
N GLN A 47 -1.93 3.95 2.09
CA GLN A 47 -3.23 4.08 1.47
C GLN A 47 -3.65 5.54 1.42
N VAL A 48 -4.33 5.90 0.33
CA VAL A 48 -4.85 7.26 0.10
C VAL A 48 -6.34 7.14 -0.22
N ASN A 49 -7.16 7.67 0.68
CA ASN A 49 -8.61 7.67 0.54
C ASN A 49 -9.12 9.06 0.19
N GLN A 50 -10.17 9.14 -0.63
CA GLN A 50 -10.82 10.41 -0.92
C GLN A 50 -11.52 10.94 0.34
N ALA A 51 -11.22 12.18 0.70
CA ALA A 51 -11.90 12.89 1.77
C ALA A 51 -13.09 13.70 1.21
N GLN A 52 -13.91 14.24 2.11
CA GLN A 52 -15.07 15.04 1.73
C GLN A 52 -14.66 16.23 0.84
N LYS A 53 -15.27 16.34 -0.34
CA LYS A 53 -15.00 17.41 -1.30
C LYS A 53 -15.40 18.78 -0.74
N GLN A 54 -14.52 19.76 -0.88
CA GLN A 54 -14.82 21.12 -0.46
C GLN A 54 -15.82 21.77 -1.42
N ARG A 55 -16.92 22.30 -0.88
CA ARG A 55 -17.98 22.90 -1.69
C ARG A 55 -17.62 24.33 -2.08
N ARG A 56 -17.38 24.56 -3.38
CA ARG A 56 -17.32 25.89 -4.00
C ARG A 56 -18.06 25.87 -5.33
N ARG A 57 -18.48 27.05 -5.79
CA ARG A 57 -19.20 27.26 -7.04
C ARG A 57 -18.42 28.23 -7.91
N THR A 58 -18.49 28.03 -9.22
CA THR A 58 -17.98 28.97 -10.20
C THR A 58 -19.16 29.48 -11.01
N TYR A 59 -19.32 30.80 -11.03
CA TYR A 59 -20.29 31.48 -11.88
C TYR A 59 -19.75 31.50 -13.31
N LEU A 60 -20.60 31.14 -14.26
CA LEU A 60 -20.27 31.06 -15.68
C LEU A 60 -21.24 31.92 -16.49
N ALA A 61 -20.94 32.06 -17.78
CA ALA A 61 -21.76 32.84 -18.70
C ALA A 61 -23.26 32.44 -18.65
N HIS A 62 -24.12 33.42 -18.93
CA HIS A 62 -25.58 33.27 -18.96
C HIS A 62 -26.20 32.80 -17.62
N GLY A 63 -25.58 33.14 -16.49
CA GLY A 63 -26.10 32.80 -15.16
C GLY A 63 -25.94 31.33 -14.75
N ARG A 64 -25.15 30.55 -15.49
CA ARG A 64 -24.86 29.15 -15.15
C ARG A 64 -23.99 29.06 -13.91
N ILE A 65 -24.27 28.07 -13.05
CA ILE A 65 -23.50 27.81 -11.82
C ILE A 65 -23.03 26.36 -11.81
N ASN A 66 -21.71 26.16 -11.87
CA ASN A 66 -21.11 24.82 -11.81
C ASN A 66 -20.33 24.62 -10.51
N PRO A 67 -20.24 23.37 -10.02
CA PRO A 67 -19.38 23.05 -8.88
C PRO A 67 -17.90 23.10 -9.28
N SER A 68 -17.08 23.77 -8.48
CA SER A 68 -15.61 23.72 -8.57
C SER A 68 -15.08 23.22 -7.24
N MET A 69 -14.99 21.90 -7.09
CA MET A 69 -14.67 21.28 -5.80
C MET A 69 -13.23 20.79 -5.77
N ALA A 70 -12.53 21.11 -4.68
CA ALA A 70 -11.26 20.45 -4.39
C ALA A 70 -11.52 19.00 -3.96
N SER A 71 -10.61 18.10 -4.31
CA SER A 71 -10.62 16.70 -3.85
C SER A 71 -9.52 16.51 -2.81
N PRO A 72 -9.80 16.78 -1.51
CA PRO A 72 -8.88 16.43 -0.44
C PRO A 72 -8.78 14.92 -0.26
N CYS A 73 -7.78 14.45 0.49
CA CYS A 73 -7.55 13.04 0.77
C CYS A 73 -7.08 12.83 2.20
N HIS A 74 -7.32 11.62 2.69
CA HIS A 74 -6.70 11.07 3.89
C HIS A 74 -5.57 10.14 3.46
N ILE A 75 -4.40 10.31 4.04
CA ILE A 75 -3.22 9.50 3.75
C ILE A 75 -2.86 8.77 5.03
N GLU A 76 -2.76 7.45 4.95
CA GLU A 76 -2.24 6.62 6.03
C GLU A 76 -0.90 6.00 5.60
N LEU A 77 0.03 5.98 6.55
CA LEU A 77 1.39 5.48 6.37
C LEU A 77 1.73 4.56 7.55
N ILE A 78 2.11 3.33 7.26
CA ILE A 78 2.52 2.35 8.28
C ILE A 78 3.99 2.01 8.06
N LEU A 79 4.76 2.13 9.15
CA LEU A 79 6.15 1.70 9.21
C LEU A 79 6.23 0.36 9.95
N SER A 80 6.96 -0.59 9.38
CA SER A 80 7.20 -1.90 9.98
C SER A 80 8.69 -2.20 10.04
N GLY A 81 9.11 -2.99 11.02
CA GLY A 81 10.45 -3.56 11.05
C GLY A 81 10.57 -4.70 10.05
N LYS A 82 11.77 -4.94 9.52
CA LYS A 82 12.04 -6.18 8.79
C LYS A 82 12.12 -7.32 9.80
N GLU A 83 11.24 -8.31 9.65
CA GLU A 83 11.34 -9.55 10.43
C GLU A 83 12.56 -10.33 9.94
N GLU A 84 13.41 -10.78 10.88
CA GLU A 84 14.40 -11.78 10.55
C GLU A 84 13.70 -13.09 10.20
N PRO A 85 14.11 -13.81 9.15
CA PRO A 85 13.49 -15.07 8.79
C PRO A 85 13.69 -16.08 9.92
N VAL A 86 12.61 -16.36 10.66
CA VAL A 86 12.58 -17.44 11.64
C VAL A 86 12.71 -18.76 10.89
N ARG A 87 13.69 -19.58 11.26
CA ARG A 87 13.89 -20.91 10.66
C ARG A 87 12.63 -21.74 10.89
N LYS A 88 11.99 -22.19 9.81
CA LYS A 88 10.95 -23.23 9.91
C LYS A 88 11.59 -24.50 10.45
N GLU A 89 10.93 -25.13 11.43
CA GLU A 89 11.32 -26.48 11.84
C GLU A 89 11.20 -27.44 10.64
N PRO A 90 12.13 -28.41 10.50
CA PRO A 90 12.08 -29.36 9.40
C PRO A 90 10.79 -30.18 9.51
N GLU A 91 9.93 -30.05 8.50
CA GLU A 91 8.69 -30.82 8.39
C GLU A 91 9.05 -32.32 8.37
N SER A 92 8.70 -33.05 9.42
CA SER A 92 8.92 -34.49 9.48
C SER A 92 8.13 -35.11 8.34
N GLN A 93 8.82 -35.74 7.39
CA GLN A 93 8.20 -36.45 6.27
C GLN A 93 7.33 -37.59 6.81
N MET A 94 6.06 -37.32 7.10
CA MET A 94 5.07 -38.37 7.23
C MET A 94 4.77 -38.87 5.82
N THR A 95 5.12 -40.12 5.61
CA THR A 95 5.02 -40.83 4.34
C THR A 95 3.60 -40.69 3.78
N SER A 96 3.47 -40.09 2.59
CA SER A 96 2.20 -40.05 1.88
C SER A 96 1.79 -41.49 1.52
N SER A 97 0.83 -42.05 2.25
CA SER A 97 0.17 -43.28 1.82
C SER A 97 -0.63 -42.96 0.55
N LYS A 98 -0.16 -43.44 -0.60
CA LYS A 98 -0.88 -43.33 -1.87
C LYS A 98 -2.29 -43.92 -1.71
N PRO A 99 -3.38 -43.23 -2.10
CA PRO A 99 -4.70 -43.84 -2.13
C PRO A 99 -4.72 -44.92 -3.21
N ARG A 100 -5.04 -46.14 -2.81
CA ARG A 100 -5.17 -47.30 -3.68
C ARG A 100 -6.42 -47.12 -4.54
N SER A 101 -6.25 -46.92 -5.86
CA SER A 101 -7.37 -46.82 -6.81
C SER A 101 -8.19 -48.11 -6.78
N LEU A 102 -9.47 -48.01 -6.41
CA LEU A 102 -10.46 -49.08 -6.53
C LEU A 102 -10.88 -49.19 -8.00
N ARG A 103 -10.55 -50.31 -8.65
CA ARG A 103 -11.10 -50.68 -9.96
C ARG A 103 -12.59 -50.98 -9.79
N SER A 104 -13.47 -50.13 -10.31
CA SER A 104 -14.85 -50.49 -10.61
C SER A 104 -14.90 -51.28 -11.92
N GLY A 105 -15.65 -52.38 -11.91
CA GLY A 105 -15.62 -53.41 -12.95
C GLY A 105 -16.35 -53.05 -14.25
N ALA A 106 -16.22 -53.97 -15.21
CA ALA A 106 -17.18 -54.18 -16.29
C ALA A 106 -17.37 -55.70 -16.42
N SER A 107 -18.52 -56.18 -15.98
CA SER A 107 -19.10 -57.47 -16.34
C SER A 107 -20.20 -57.23 -17.36
N SER A 108 -20.24 -58.10 -18.39
CA SER A 108 -21.20 -58.23 -19.50
C SER A 108 -21.24 -57.12 -20.55
#